data_AF-A0A8T6VUA8-F1
#
_entry.id   AF-A0A8T6VUA8-F1
#
_cell.length_a   1.000
_cell.length_b   1.000
_cell.length_c   1.000
_cell.angle_alpha   90.00
_cell.angle_beta   90.00
_cell.angle_gamma   90.00
#
_symmetry.space_group_name_H-M   'P 1'
#
loop_
_entity.id
_entity.type
_entity.pdbx_description
1 polymer ?
#
loop_
_entity_poly.entity_id
_entity_poly.type
_entity_poly.pdbx_seq_one_letter_code
_entity_poly.pdbx_strand_id
1 'polypeptide(L)' 'RDLSEIDPEQVGESASELTLSVLGPKTIEGGEMPVVFAPLGASRVIGYGFAGAVSAEEVQKGRSYITDAFGDTIASEHLE' A
#
# COMPACT_ATOMS: atom_id res chain seq x y z
N ARG A 1 16.98 6.06 13.85
CA ARG A 1 16.72 7.10 12.82
C ARG A 1 17.70 8.22 13.07
N ASP A 2 18.56 8.48 12.10
CA ASP A 2 19.50 9.59 12.15
C ASP A 2 18.83 10.83 11.54
N LEU A 3 18.95 11.98 12.20
CA LEU A 3 18.36 13.23 11.70
C LEU A 3 19.14 13.80 10.52
N SER A 4 20.40 13.39 10.35
CA SER A 4 21.23 13.80 9.22
C SER A 4 20.81 13.18 7.88
N GLU A 5 19.97 12.14 7.90
CA GLU A 5 19.45 11.48 6.71
C GLU A 5 18.20 12.17 6.13
N ILE A 6 17.68 13.20 6.80
CA ILE A 6 16.49 13.93 6.35
C ILE A 6 16.93 15.18 5.60
N ASP A 7 16.52 15.30 4.34
CA ASP A 7 16.67 16.51 3.53
C ASP A 7 15.35 17.31 3.56
N PRO A 8 15.28 18.44 4.30
CA PRO A 8 14.05 19.23 4.40
C PRO A 8 13.67 19.92 3.08
N GLU A 9 14.63 20.25 2.23
CA GLU A 9 14.38 20.94 0.97
C GLU A 9 13.70 20.00 -0.03
N GLN A 10 14.26 18.80 -0.20
CA GLN A 10 13.66 17.75 -1.02
C GLN A 10 12.24 17.39 -0.56
N VAL A 11 12.01 17.32 0.76
CA VAL A 11 10.67 17.06 1.32
C VAL A 11 9.69 18.17 0.94
N GLY A 12 10.10 19.44 1.06
CA GLY A 12 9.26 20.59 0.71
C GLY A 12 8.91 20.65 -0.77
N GLU A 13 9.89 20.36 -1.64
CA GLU A 13 9.70 20.28 -3.10
C GLU A 13 8.69 19.18 -3.45
N SER A 14 8.94 17.95 -3.02
CA SER A 14 8.09 16.78 -3.31
C SER A 14 6.65 16.98 -2.82
N ALA A 15 6.48 17.57 -1.63
CA ALA A 15 5.16 17.84 -1.06
C ALA A 15 4.39 18.90 -1.87
N SER A 16 5.08 19.94 -2.34
CA SER A 16 4.49 21.02 -3.13
C SER A 16 4.07 20.52 -4.50
N GLU A 17 4.93 19.76 -5.18
CA GLU A 17 4.63 19.14 -6.48
C GLU A 17 3.41 18.22 -6.39
N LEU A 18 3.36 17.34 -5.39
CA LEU A 18 2.22 16.46 -5.18
C LEU A 18 0.94 17.26 -4.96
N THR A 19 0.98 18.29 -4.13
CA THR A 19 -0.19 19.14 -3.83
C THR A 19 -0.72 19.84 -5.08
N LEU A 20 0.18 20.41 -5.90
CA LEU A 20 -0.19 21.08 -7.14
C LEU A 20 -0.73 20.09 -8.18
N SER A 21 -0.21 18.86 -8.23
CA SER A 21 -0.63 17.83 -9.18
C SER A 21 -2.08 17.37 -9.03
N VAL A 22 -2.68 17.57 -7.85
CA VAL A 22 -4.04 17.13 -7.52
C VAL A 22 -5.05 18.27 -7.42
N LEU A 23 -4.70 19.47 -7.91
CA LEU A 23 -5.63 20.60 -7.93
C LEU A 23 -6.79 20.37 -8.92
N GLY A 24 -8.01 20.59 -8.44
CA GLY A 24 -9.23 20.46 -9.24
C GLY A 24 -9.51 19.01 -9.69
N PRO A 25 -9.56 18.04 -8.76
CA PRO A 25 -9.82 16.66 -9.12
C PRO A 25 -11.22 16.53 -9.74
N LYS A 26 -11.36 15.59 -10.67
CA LYS A 26 -12.66 15.22 -11.25
C LYS A 26 -12.98 13.78 -10.88
N THR A 27 -14.24 13.54 -10.53
CA THR A 27 -14.75 12.20 -10.39
C THR A 27 -14.91 11.55 -11.75
N ILE A 28 -14.71 10.23 -11.81
CA ILE A 28 -14.96 9.41 -12.99
C ILE A 28 -16.19 8.54 -12.75
N GLU A 29 -16.78 8.01 -13.82
CA GLU A 29 -17.85 7.01 -13.70
C GLU A 29 -17.30 5.73 -13.03
N GLY A 30 -18.14 5.11 -12.20
CA GLY A 30 -17.79 3.84 -11.57
C GLY A 30 -17.78 2.70 -12.59
N GLY A 31 -16.87 1.74 -12.38
CA GLY A 31 -16.75 0.58 -13.25
C GLY A 31 -15.47 -0.21 -12.96
N GLU A 32 -15.27 -1.28 -13.71
CA GLU A 32 -14.01 -2.02 -13.71
C GLU A 32 -12.96 -1.26 -14.52
N MET A 33 -11.78 -1.06 -13.95
CA MET A 33 -10.68 -0.37 -14.61
C MET A 33 -9.34 -0.88 -14.10
N PRO A 34 -8.28 -0.86 -14.95
CA PRO A 34 -6.92 -1.08 -14.48
C PRO A 34 -6.53 0.00 -13.46
N VAL A 35 -5.97 -0.42 -12.33
CA VAL A 35 -5.50 0.47 -11.26
C VAL A 35 -3.99 0.34 -11.12
N VAL A 36 -3.28 1.46 -11.22
CA VAL A 36 -1.85 1.52 -10.93
C VAL A 36 -1.67 2.06 -9.52
N PHE A 37 -1.16 1.22 -8.62
CA PHE A 37 -0.81 1.64 -7.27
C PHE A 37 0.56 2.35 -7.27
N ALA A 38 0.56 3.66 -7.07
CA ALA A 38 1.78 4.39 -6.76
C ALA A 38 2.44 3.84 -5.48
N PRO A 39 3.75 4.05 -5.23
CA PRO A 39 4.45 3.45 -4.09
C PRO A 39 3.75 3.64 -2.73
N LEU A 40 3.18 4.82 -2.46
CA LEU A 40 2.41 5.09 -1.25
C LEU A 40 1.10 4.28 -1.18
N GLY A 41 0.40 4.10 -2.30
CA GLY A 41 -0.79 3.27 -2.38
C GLY A 41 -0.48 1.78 -2.24
N ALA A 42 0.57 1.30 -2.91
CA ALA A 42 1.01 -0.08 -2.85
C ALA A 42 1.41 -0.49 -1.43
N SER A 43 2.21 0.36 -0.75
CA SER A 43 2.62 0.11 0.64
C SER A 43 1.43 0.07 1.60
N ARG A 44 0.35 0.82 1.34
CA ARG A 44 -0.87 0.76 2.13
C ARG A 44 -1.58 -0.58 1.97
N VAL A 45 -1.74 -1.06 0.74
CA VAL A 45 -2.41 -2.34 0.45
C VAL A 45 -1.63 -3.51 1.04
N ILE A 46 -0.33 -3.60 0.77
CA ILE A 46 0.50 -4.71 1.24
C ILE A 46 0.74 -4.60 2.75
N GLY A 47 1.19 -3.44 3.22
CA GLY A 47 1.62 -3.26 4.60
C GLY A 47 0.46 -3.29 5.60
N TYR A 48 -0.71 -2.74 5.27
CA TYR A 48 -1.85 -2.75 6.19
C TYR A 48 -2.92 -3.76 5.83
N GLY A 49 -3.15 -3.98 4.54
CA GLY A 49 -4.13 -4.96 4.10
C GLY A 49 -3.66 -6.39 4.38
N PHE A 50 -2.39 -6.70 4.08
CA PHE A 50 -1.90 -8.09 4.08
C PHE A 50 -1.01 -8.46 5.27
N ALA A 51 -0.16 -7.54 5.77
CA ALA A 51 0.81 -7.90 6.83
C ALA A 51 0.16 -8.43 8.12
N GLY A 52 -1.04 -7.93 8.48
CA GLY A 52 -1.80 -8.47 9.61
C GLY A 52 -2.29 -9.89 9.38
N ALA A 53 -2.68 -10.22 8.14
CA ALA A 53 -3.20 -11.54 7.79
C ALA A 53 -2.14 -12.64 7.94
N VAL A 54 -0.87 -12.34 7.66
CA VAL A 54 0.24 -13.29 7.82
C VAL A 54 0.79 -13.37 9.25
N SER A 55 0.31 -12.52 10.17
CA SER A 55 0.73 -12.58 11.58
C SER A 55 0.25 -13.87 12.23
N ALA A 56 1.17 -14.62 12.83
CA ALA A 56 0.84 -15.85 13.56
C ALA A 56 -0.15 -15.60 14.70
N GLU A 57 -0.08 -14.43 15.36
CA GLU A 57 -1.02 -14.05 16.40
C GLU A 57 -2.44 -13.90 15.84
N GLU A 58 -2.59 -13.28 14.68
CA GLU A 58 -3.90 -13.09 14.03
C GLU A 58 -4.48 -14.42 13.56
N VAL A 59 -3.64 -15.33 13.05
CA VAL A 59 -4.03 -16.70 12.68
C VAL A 59 -4.50 -17.48 13.90
N GLN A 60 -3.70 -17.53 14.97
CA GLN A 60 -4.03 -18.29 16.19
C GLN A 60 -5.30 -17.79 16.89
N LYS A 61 -5.60 -16.50 16.76
CA LYS A 61 -6.79 -15.88 17.33
C LYS A 61 -8.00 -15.87 16.39
N GLY A 62 -7.88 -16.48 15.21
CA GLY A 62 -8.97 -16.59 14.23
C GLY A 62 -9.37 -15.26 13.59
N ARG A 63 -8.45 -14.30 13.51
CA ARG A 63 -8.66 -12.96 12.93
C ARG A 63 -8.03 -12.78 11.55
N SER A 64 -7.19 -13.71 11.13
CA SER A 64 -6.62 -13.72 9.78
C SER A 64 -7.62 -14.27 8.76
N TYR A 65 -7.78 -13.55 7.66
CA TYR A 65 -8.59 -13.98 6.51
C TYR A 65 -7.88 -14.99 5.59
N ILE A 66 -6.62 -15.37 5.90
CA ILE A 66 -5.82 -16.36 5.14
C ILE A 66 -5.43 -17.57 5.99
N THR A 67 -6.15 -17.83 7.08
CA THR A 67 -5.84 -18.90 8.05
C THR A 67 -5.63 -20.27 7.39
N ASP A 68 -6.43 -20.60 6.37
CA ASP A 68 -6.41 -21.92 5.71
C ASP A 68 -5.56 -21.95 4.42
N ALA A 69 -4.88 -20.87 4.07
CA ALA A 69 -4.20 -20.73 2.79
C ALA A 69 -2.75 -21.24 2.77
N PHE A 70 -2.33 -21.99 3.80
CA PHE A 70 -0.96 -22.47 3.89
C PHE A 70 -0.68 -23.51 2.80
N GLY A 71 0.27 -23.21 1.92
CA GLY A 71 0.60 -24.05 0.76
C GLY A 71 -0.14 -23.66 -0.53
N ASP A 72 -1.10 -22.74 -0.44
CA ASP A 72 -1.84 -22.24 -1.61
C ASP A 72 -1.16 -21.01 -2.24
N THR A 73 -1.32 -20.86 -3.55
CA THR A 73 -0.95 -19.63 -4.26
C THR A 73 -2.07 -18.59 -4.10
N ILE A 74 -1.81 -17.56 -3.29
CA ILE A 74 -2.79 -16.53 -2.92
C ILE A 74 -2.58 -15.18 -3.62
N ALA A 75 -1.56 -15.07 -4.47
CA ALA A 75 -1.22 -13.85 -5.21
C ALA A 75 -0.72 -14.20 -6.62
N SER A 76 -0.52 -13.17 -7.43
CA SER A 76 0.05 -13.31 -8.77
C SER A 76 1.47 -13.87 -8.72
N GLU A 77 1.83 -14.68 -9.72
CA GLU A 77 3.21 -15.18 -9.93
C GLU A 77 4.23 -14.06 -10.21
N HIS A 78 3.76 -12.86 -10.56
CA HIS A 78 4.62 -11.69 -10.77
C HIS A 78 5.07 -11.01 -9.46
N LEU A 79 4.59 -11.49 -8.31
CA LEU A 79 4.99 -11.00 -6.99
C LEU A 79 6.18 -11.85 -6.48
N GLU A 80 7.38 -11.58 -6.98
CA GLU A 80 8.64 -12.19 -6.52
C GLU A 80 9.40 -11.31 -5.50
#